data_AF-A0A923RG93-F1
#
_entry.id   AF-A0A923RG93-F1
#
_cell.length_a   1.000
_cell.length_b   1.000
_cell.length_c   1.000
_cell.angle_alpha   90.00
_cell.angle_beta   90.00
_cell.angle_gamma   90.00
#
_symmetry.space_group_name_H-M   'P 1'
#
loop_
_entity.id
_entity.type
_entity.pdbx_description
1 polymer ?
#
loop_
_entity_poly.entity_id
_entity_poly.type
_entity_poly.pdbx_seq_one_letter_code
_entity_poly.pdbx_strand_id
1 'polypeptide(L)'
;MEEHFSRPKSFGTVLDQTFRISKNNFSTFFLVFLIMVGPLILLDALLSLVSGTSFFRDMASGSTFLDQLVNTVDEALYGTTTVFDDLRTIIIGLGGLVLYPLATAAVILAIDAQRRQEEFTAGSLLKESVTRFWPIVGSSLLFGVIGFGLIFVPTFIIVMVATVGFIIDPIIGIFMGVVLFLAAAVVGAFLLTRWGLYLPAVVLEPCAPGLGRSWQLTRKNFWRTFGLLVVIALIAMIISSVFEVILTLLLGYSVLYSILLDIISIITMIFFSVGYGLIYFDLKLRNDGDDLMDMIDNYETTIQ
;
A
#
# COMPACT_ATOMS: atom_id res chain seq x y z
N MET A 1 -7.87 29.61 4.52
CA MET A 1 -7.33 28.24 4.37
C MET A 1 -6.20 27.95 5.36
N GLU A 2 -5.89 28.86 6.30
CA GLU A 2 -4.76 28.77 7.24
C GLU A 2 -4.99 27.83 8.45
N GLU A 3 -6.24 27.51 8.83
CA GLU A 3 -6.49 26.70 10.04
C GLU A 3 -6.28 25.17 9.88
N HIS A 4 -6.04 24.66 8.68
CA HIS A 4 -6.13 23.21 8.45
C HIS A 4 -4.86 22.40 8.74
N PHE A 5 -3.73 23.05 9.04
CA PHE A 5 -2.46 22.36 9.33
C PHE A 5 -1.86 22.69 10.71
N SER A 6 -2.46 23.60 11.46
CA SER A 6 -1.93 24.17 12.71
C SER A 6 -2.54 23.57 13.99
N ARG A 7 -3.21 22.40 13.93
CA ARG A 7 -3.70 21.70 15.14
C ARG A 7 -3.66 20.18 15.00
N PRO A 8 -3.41 19.43 16.09
CA PRO A 8 -3.50 17.97 16.10
C PRO A 8 -4.91 17.52 15.67
N LYS A 9 -5.00 16.73 14.60
CA LYS A 9 -6.31 16.38 14.00
C LYS A 9 -7.04 15.32 14.80
N SER A 10 -8.36 15.24 14.70
CA SER A 10 -9.10 14.05 15.17
C SER A 10 -8.96 12.90 14.17
N PHE A 11 -9.26 11.66 14.57
CA PHE A 11 -9.20 10.48 13.70
C PHE A 11 -10.06 10.66 12.44
N GLY A 12 -11.32 11.08 12.60
CA GLY A 12 -12.24 11.32 11.49
C GLY A 12 -11.80 12.49 10.60
N THR A 13 -11.15 13.51 11.17
CA THR A 13 -10.62 14.63 10.40
C THR A 13 -9.48 14.21 9.46
N VAL A 14 -8.60 13.29 9.88
CA VAL A 14 -7.54 12.78 8.99
C VAL A 14 -8.18 12.05 7.81
N LEU A 15 -9.17 11.19 8.07
CA LEU A 15 -9.85 10.42 7.03
C LEU A 15 -10.63 11.32 6.06
N ASP A 16 -11.41 12.28 6.57
CA ASP A 16 -12.13 13.27 5.74
C ASP A 16 -11.17 14.05 4.83
N GLN A 17 -10.03 14.47 5.37
CA GLN A 17 -9.01 15.15 4.58
C GLN A 17 -8.35 14.24 3.56
N THR A 18 -8.16 12.96 3.85
CA THR A 18 -7.69 11.98 2.86
C THR A 18 -8.64 11.98 1.66
N PHE A 19 -9.94 11.77 1.89
CA PHE A 19 -10.92 11.77 0.81
C PHE A 19 -10.97 13.09 0.04
N ARG A 20 -10.94 14.21 0.75
CA ARG A 20 -10.99 15.54 0.14
C ARG A 20 -9.78 15.82 -0.74
N ILE A 21 -8.57 15.58 -0.24
CA ILE A 21 -7.32 15.82 -0.98
C ILE A 21 -7.22 14.85 -2.17
N SER A 22 -7.53 13.57 -1.97
CA SER A 22 -7.55 12.57 -3.05
C SER A 22 -8.53 12.96 -4.16
N LYS A 23 -9.74 13.43 -3.81
CA LYS A 23 -10.75 13.83 -4.79
C LYS A 23 -10.37 15.10 -5.55
N ASN A 24 -9.91 16.13 -4.83
CA ASN A 24 -9.59 17.42 -5.43
C ASN A 24 -8.41 17.34 -6.40
N ASN A 25 -7.48 16.42 -6.16
CA ASN A 25 -6.27 16.24 -6.97
C ASN A 25 -6.26 14.91 -7.73
N PHE A 26 -7.42 14.28 -7.90
CA PHE A 26 -7.52 12.91 -8.43
C PHE A 26 -6.82 12.74 -9.77
N SER A 27 -7.05 13.66 -10.71
CA SER A 27 -6.44 13.59 -12.04
C SER A 27 -4.90 13.60 -11.97
N THR A 28 -4.33 14.48 -11.15
CA THR A 28 -2.88 14.58 -10.97
C THR A 28 -2.31 13.31 -10.35
N PHE A 29 -2.91 12.80 -9.27
CA PHE A 29 -2.43 11.58 -8.61
C PHE A 29 -2.62 10.35 -9.49
N PHE A 30 -3.73 10.26 -10.21
CA PHE A 30 -3.98 9.19 -11.17
C PHE A 30 -2.94 9.21 -12.30
N LEU A 31 -2.60 10.39 -12.83
CA LEU A 31 -1.53 10.52 -13.83
C LEU A 31 -0.15 10.14 -13.28
N VAL A 32 0.16 10.50 -12.03
CA VAL A 32 1.40 10.09 -11.36
C VAL A 32 1.51 8.56 -11.33
N PHE A 33 0.47 7.87 -10.85
CA PHE A 33 0.46 6.41 -10.81
C PHE A 33 0.43 5.79 -12.21
N LEU A 34 -0.35 6.33 -13.14
CA LEU A 34 -0.46 5.80 -14.50
C LEU A 34 0.86 5.92 -15.26
N ILE A 35 1.58 7.03 -15.11
CA ILE A 35 2.88 7.20 -15.79
C ILE A 35 3.95 6.30 -15.16
N MET A 36 3.95 6.14 -13.83
CA MET A 36 4.92 5.27 -13.14
C MET A 36 4.64 3.78 -13.33
N VAL A 37 3.41 3.36 -13.07
CA VAL A 37 3.01 1.95 -12.95
C VAL A 37 2.32 1.44 -14.22
N GLY A 38 1.70 2.32 -15.02
CA GLY A 38 1.03 1.94 -16.27
C GLY A 38 1.88 1.13 -17.25
N PRO A 39 3.17 1.47 -17.49
CA PRO A 39 4.04 0.64 -18.31
C PRO A 39 4.22 -0.79 -17.78
N LEU A 40 4.22 -0.96 -16.46
CA LEU A 40 4.30 -2.28 -15.82
C LEU A 40 3.01 -3.08 -16.01
N ILE A 41 1.84 -2.43 -15.91
CA ILE A 41 0.52 -3.04 -16.17
C ILE A 41 0.43 -3.49 -17.64
N LEU A 42 0.88 -2.66 -18.58
CA LEU A 42 0.91 -3.02 -20.00
C LEU A 42 1.85 -4.20 -20.25
N LEU A 43 3.00 -4.24 -19.57
CA LEU A 43 3.92 -5.35 -19.67
C LEU A 43 3.29 -6.65 -19.16
N ASP A 44 2.62 -6.63 -17.99
CA ASP A 44 1.94 -7.80 -17.45
C ASP A 44 0.83 -8.31 -18.39
N ALA A 45 0.03 -7.38 -18.93
CA ALA A 45 -1.02 -7.71 -19.90
C ALA A 45 -0.46 -8.36 -21.17
N LEU A 46 0.66 -7.86 -21.70
CA LEU A 46 1.33 -8.43 -22.86
C LEU A 46 1.92 -9.81 -22.56
N LEU A 47 2.58 -9.99 -21.41
CA LEU A 47 3.12 -11.28 -21.01
C LEU A 47 2.01 -12.32 -20.82
N SER A 48 0.84 -11.89 -20.31
CA SER A 48 -0.34 -12.74 -20.17
C SER A 48 -0.95 -13.16 -21.51
N LEU A 49 -1.00 -12.26 -22.48
CA LEU A 49 -1.39 -12.64 -23.85
C LEU A 49 -0.41 -13.65 -24.47
N VAL A 50 0.89 -13.47 -24.24
CA VAL A 50 1.94 -14.37 -24.74
C VAL A 50 1.88 -15.75 -24.07
N SER A 51 1.48 -15.85 -22.80
CA SER A 51 1.25 -17.12 -22.12
C SER A 51 -0.02 -17.84 -22.57
N GLY A 52 -0.83 -17.24 -23.44
CA GLY A 52 -2.09 -17.82 -23.93
C GLY A 52 -3.33 -17.44 -23.12
N THR A 53 -3.22 -16.51 -22.16
CA THR A 53 -4.39 -15.99 -21.45
C THR A 53 -5.22 -15.13 -22.41
N SER A 54 -6.51 -15.46 -22.55
CA SER A 54 -7.42 -14.73 -23.43
C SER A 54 -7.68 -13.29 -22.94
N PHE A 55 -7.89 -12.37 -23.88
CA PHE A 55 -8.13 -10.97 -23.53
C PHE A 55 -9.46 -10.77 -22.78
N PHE A 56 -10.50 -11.46 -23.23
CA PHE A 56 -11.80 -11.55 -22.55
C PHE A 56 -11.98 -12.95 -21.98
N ARG A 57 -12.99 -13.13 -21.12
CA ARG A 57 -13.40 -14.46 -20.63
C ARG A 57 -13.67 -15.38 -21.82
N ASP A 58 -12.98 -16.51 -21.86
CA ASP A 58 -13.26 -17.53 -22.87
C ASP A 58 -14.56 -18.26 -22.51
N MET A 59 -15.52 -18.26 -23.44
CA MET A 59 -16.82 -18.89 -23.25
C MET A 59 -16.88 -20.15 -24.10
N ALA A 60 -16.57 -21.29 -23.49
CA ALA A 60 -16.71 -22.58 -24.16
C ALA A 60 -18.16 -22.76 -24.62
N SER A 61 -18.34 -23.07 -25.91
CA SER A 61 -19.67 -23.22 -26.51
C SER A 61 -20.45 -24.34 -25.82
N GLY A 62 -21.64 -24.00 -25.30
CA GLY A 62 -22.49 -24.94 -24.57
C GLY A 62 -22.24 -25.04 -23.05
N SER A 63 -21.27 -24.31 -22.49
CA SER A 63 -21.08 -24.22 -21.04
C SER A 63 -22.11 -23.29 -20.39
N THR A 64 -22.64 -23.67 -19.23
CA THR A 64 -23.49 -22.76 -18.44
C THR A 64 -22.64 -21.80 -17.61
N PHE A 65 -23.23 -20.69 -17.14
CA PHE A 65 -22.54 -19.76 -16.25
C PHE A 65 -22.03 -20.44 -14.97
N LEU A 66 -22.77 -21.42 -14.44
CA LEU A 66 -22.34 -22.19 -13.27
C LEU A 66 -21.11 -23.04 -13.56
N ASP A 67 -21.07 -23.73 -14.71
CA ASP A 67 -19.89 -24.52 -15.10
C ASP A 67 -18.66 -23.64 -15.22
N GLN A 68 -18.82 -22.44 -15.82
CA GLN A 68 -17.72 -21.48 -15.95
C GLN A 68 -17.24 -20.96 -14.60
N LEU A 69 -18.15 -20.70 -13.66
CA LEU A 69 -17.79 -20.23 -12.32
C LEU A 69 -17.07 -21.31 -11.53
N VAL A 70 -17.54 -22.57 -11.60
CA VAL A 70 -16.87 -23.72 -11.00
C VAL A 70 -15.47 -23.86 -11.57
N ASN A 71 -15.31 -23.81 -12.90
CA ASN A 71 -14.00 -23.92 -13.54
C ASN A 71 -13.04 -22.80 -13.10
N THR A 72 -13.51 -21.56 -12.99
CA THR A 72 -12.67 -20.44 -12.52
C THR A 72 -12.21 -20.64 -11.07
N VAL A 73 -13.10 -21.14 -10.20
CA VAL A 73 -12.73 -21.45 -8.81
C VAL A 73 -11.78 -22.65 -8.73
N ASP A 74 -12.01 -23.68 -9.55
CA ASP A 74 -11.18 -24.88 -9.60
C ASP A 74 -9.77 -24.55 -10.09
N GLU A 75 -9.65 -23.72 -11.12
CA GLU A 75 -8.36 -23.20 -11.60
C GLU A 75 -7.66 -22.34 -10.54
N ALA A 76 -8.39 -21.53 -9.76
CA ALA A 76 -7.80 -20.75 -8.68
C ALA A 76 -7.26 -21.62 -7.52
N LEU A 77 -7.94 -22.73 -7.22
CA LEU A 77 -7.60 -23.59 -6.08
C LEU A 77 -6.59 -24.69 -6.43
N TYR A 78 -6.70 -25.26 -7.63
CA TYR A 78 -5.95 -26.46 -8.05
C TYR A 78 -5.20 -26.25 -9.36
N GLY A 79 -5.30 -25.08 -10.00
CA GLY A 79 -4.55 -24.76 -11.21
C GLY A 79 -3.05 -24.84 -10.97
N THR A 80 -2.34 -25.40 -11.94
CA THR A 80 -0.87 -25.44 -11.93
C THR A 80 -0.33 -24.24 -12.69
N THR A 81 0.61 -23.52 -12.09
CA THR A 81 1.35 -22.46 -12.80
C THR A 81 2.48 -23.06 -13.64
N THR A 82 2.80 -22.40 -14.76
CA THR A 82 3.99 -22.73 -15.54
C THR A 82 5.20 -21.94 -15.01
N VAL A 83 6.41 -22.40 -15.32
CA VAL A 83 7.65 -21.63 -15.02
C VAL A 83 7.60 -20.22 -15.62
N PHE A 84 6.94 -20.05 -16.76
CA PHE A 84 6.75 -18.74 -17.37
C PHE A 84 5.86 -17.83 -16.52
N ASP A 85 4.75 -18.36 -16.00
CA ASP A 85 3.85 -17.62 -15.10
C ASP A 85 4.56 -17.20 -13.81
N ASP A 86 5.36 -18.09 -13.23
CA ASP A 86 6.14 -17.81 -12.03
C ASP A 86 7.16 -16.69 -12.29
N LEU A 87 7.91 -16.76 -13.40
CA LEU A 87 8.87 -15.73 -13.79
C LEU A 87 8.18 -14.40 -14.11
N ARG A 88 7.03 -14.40 -14.79
CA ARG A 88 6.21 -13.20 -15.01
C ARG A 88 5.85 -12.56 -13.67
N THR A 89 5.28 -13.33 -12.74
CA THR A 89 4.90 -12.83 -11.42
C THR A 89 6.09 -12.23 -10.68
N ILE A 90 7.27 -12.86 -10.75
CA ILE A 90 8.49 -12.32 -10.14
C ILE A 90 8.90 -10.99 -10.80
N ILE A 91 8.94 -10.93 -12.14
CA ILE A 91 9.34 -9.72 -12.88
C ILE A 91 8.39 -8.56 -12.58
N ILE A 92 7.09 -8.80 -12.64
CA ILE A 92 6.06 -7.78 -12.35
C ILE A 92 6.11 -7.37 -10.87
N GLY A 93 6.27 -8.33 -9.96
CA GLY A 93 6.42 -8.06 -8.53
C GLY A 93 7.65 -7.21 -8.21
N LEU A 94 8.80 -7.50 -8.82
CA LEU A 94 10.03 -6.71 -8.66
C LEU A 94 9.89 -5.30 -9.24
N GLY A 95 9.25 -5.16 -10.41
CA GLY A 95 8.91 -3.86 -10.97
C GLY A 95 8.01 -3.06 -10.04
N GLY A 96 6.98 -3.70 -9.49
CA GLY A 96 6.04 -3.09 -8.54
C GLY A 96 6.72 -2.63 -7.25
N LEU A 97 7.63 -3.44 -6.72
CA LEU A 97 8.43 -3.15 -5.52
C LEU A 97 9.25 -1.85 -5.65
N VAL A 98 9.59 -1.46 -6.88
CA VAL A 98 10.33 -0.22 -7.18
C VAL A 98 9.37 0.93 -7.51
N LEU A 99 8.39 0.69 -8.39
CA LEU A 99 7.57 1.75 -8.97
C LEU A 99 6.47 2.26 -8.03
N TYR A 100 5.86 1.41 -7.21
CA TYR A 100 4.81 1.82 -6.27
C TYR A 100 5.32 2.77 -5.18
N PRO A 101 6.47 2.53 -4.53
CA PRO A 101 7.03 3.49 -3.57
C PRO A 101 7.38 4.85 -4.20
N LEU A 102 7.83 4.87 -5.46
CA LEU A 102 8.11 6.13 -6.18
C LEU A 102 6.83 6.92 -6.46
N ALA A 103 5.77 6.24 -6.92
CA ALA A 103 4.47 6.88 -7.11
C ALA A 103 3.89 7.41 -5.78
N THR A 104 4.02 6.62 -4.70
CA THR A 104 3.59 7.03 -3.35
C THR A 104 4.41 8.23 -2.85
N ALA A 105 5.72 8.26 -3.10
CA ALA A 105 6.58 9.38 -2.78
C ALA A 105 6.17 10.67 -3.51
N ALA A 106 5.83 10.58 -4.80
CA ALA A 106 5.32 11.71 -5.57
C ALA A 106 4.02 12.29 -4.98
N VAL A 107 3.10 11.44 -4.48
CA VAL A 107 1.90 11.91 -3.78
C VAL A 107 2.24 12.58 -2.44
N ILE A 108 3.21 12.05 -1.69
CA ILE A 108 3.68 12.67 -0.44
C ILE A 108 4.27 14.07 -0.70
N LEU A 109 5.07 14.21 -1.76
CA LEU A 109 5.62 15.51 -2.20
C LEU A 109 4.52 16.49 -2.60
N ALA A 110 3.44 16.02 -3.22
CA ALA A 110 2.30 16.88 -3.56
C ALA A 110 1.60 17.43 -2.31
N ILE A 111 1.48 16.63 -1.25
CA ILE A 111 0.92 17.09 0.03
C ILE A 111 1.85 18.12 0.67
N ASP A 112 3.16 17.93 0.57
CA ASP A 112 4.13 18.91 1.07
C ASP A 112 4.07 20.23 0.28
N ALA A 113 4.04 20.17 -1.05
CA ALA A 113 3.85 21.35 -1.92
C ALA A 113 2.54 22.08 -1.59
N GLN A 114 1.44 21.34 -1.39
CA GLN A 114 0.16 21.91 -1.00
C GLN A 114 0.22 22.60 0.38
N ARG A 115 0.99 22.06 1.34
CA ARG A 115 1.23 22.72 2.64
C ARG A 115 2.01 24.02 2.49
N ARG A 116 2.98 24.05 1.58
CA ARG A 116 3.80 25.23 1.26
C ARG A 116 3.11 26.23 0.33
N GLN A 117 1.88 25.94 -0.11
CA GLN A 117 1.14 26.73 -1.10
C GLN A 117 1.87 26.83 -2.45
N GLU A 118 2.66 25.83 -2.80
CA GLU A 118 3.35 25.72 -4.08
C GLU A 118 2.45 25.01 -5.11
N GLU A 119 2.45 25.51 -6.35
CA GLU A 119 1.80 24.82 -7.45
C GLU A 119 2.58 23.57 -7.85
N PHE A 120 1.87 22.48 -8.17
CA PHE A 120 2.49 21.23 -8.58
C PHE A 120 1.77 20.62 -9.79
N THR A 121 2.52 19.83 -10.55
CA THR A 121 2.02 19.05 -11.69
C THR A 121 2.48 17.60 -11.57
N ALA A 122 1.82 16.67 -12.26
CA ALA A 122 2.24 15.27 -12.23
C ALA A 122 3.72 15.11 -12.67
N GLY A 123 4.15 15.85 -13.69
CA GLY A 123 5.53 15.80 -14.19
C GLY A 123 6.57 16.33 -13.19
N SER A 124 6.27 17.41 -12.47
CA SER A 124 7.20 17.96 -11.47
C SER A 124 7.36 16.99 -10.28
N LEU A 125 6.25 16.44 -9.79
CA LEU A 125 6.25 15.46 -8.69
C LEU A 125 6.98 14.16 -9.06
N LEU A 126 6.75 13.67 -10.27
CA LEU A 126 7.45 12.48 -10.78
C LEU A 126 8.95 12.73 -10.84
N LYS A 127 9.37 13.85 -11.46
CA LYS A 127 10.78 14.23 -11.55
C LYS A 127 11.44 14.30 -10.17
N GLU A 128 10.77 14.92 -9.20
CA GLU A 128 11.30 15.04 -7.84
C GLU A 128 11.35 13.70 -7.10
N SER A 129 10.38 12.81 -7.32
CA SER A 129 10.44 11.46 -6.75
C SER A 129 11.61 10.63 -7.33
N VAL A 130 11.88 10.72 -8.64
CA VAL A 130 12.98 9.95 -9.27
C VAL A 130 14.37 10.54 -9.01
N THR A 131 14.51 11.84 -8.72
CA THR A 131 15.83 12.37 -8.30
C THR A 131 16.28 11.78 -6.97
N ARG A 132 15.35 11.36 -6.11
CA ARG A 132 15.61 10.62 -4.86
C ARG A 132 15.40 9.10 -4.99
N PHE A 133 15.56 8.55 -6.20
CA PHE A 133 15.35 7.12 -6.48
C PHE A 133 16.04 6.19 -5.49
N TRP A 134 17.35 6.35 -5.27
CA TRP A 134 18.15 5.43 -4.46
C TRP A 134 17.73 5.38 -2.98
N PRO A 135 17.59 6.52 -2.27
CA PRO A 135 17.02 6.52 -0.92
C PRO A 135 15.64 5.87 -0.83
N ILE A 136 14.72 6.21 -1.75
CA ILE A 136 13.33 5.71 -1.71
C ILE A 136 13.29 4.20 -1.94
N VAL A 137 13.93 3.73 -3.00
CA VAL A 137 13.93 2.32 -3.39
C VAL A 137 14.74 1.50 -2.40
N GLY A 138 15.93 1.94 -2.00
CA GLY A 138 16.75 1.22 -1.02
C GLY A 138 16.06 1.06 0.34
N SER A 139 15.37 2.11 0.81
CA SER A 139 14.59 2.03 2.06
C SER A 139 13.38 1.13 1.92
N SER A 140 12.70 1.16 0.77
CA SER A 140 11.54 0.32 0.49
C SER A 140 11.91 -1.15 0.32
N LEU A 141 13.05 -1.45 -0.30
CA LEU A 141 13.61 -2.80 -0.37
C LEU A 141 13.96 -3.32 1.03
N LEU A 142 14.63 -2.51 1.86
CA LEU A 142 14.95 -2.89 3.23
C LEU A 142 13.68 -3.15 4.05
N PHE A 143 12.69 -2.26 3.97
CA PHE A 143 11.40 -2.46 4.63
C PHE A 143 10.68 -3.71 4.11
N GLY A 144 10.73 -3.96 2.79
CA GLY A 144 10.20 -5.17 2.16
C GLY A 144 10.86 -6.45 2.67
N VAL A 145 12.19 -6.48 2.79
CA VAL A 145 12.94 -7.62 3.36
C VAL A 145 12.59 -7.83 4.83
N ILE A 146 12.50 -6.76 5.62
CA ILE A 146 12.08 -6.83 7.02
C ILE A 146 10.66 -7.39 7.12
N GLY A 147 9.72 -6.85 6.33
CA GLY A 147 8.33 -7.30 6.26
C GLY A 147 8.22 -8.76 5.84
N PHE A 148 8.97 -9.16 4.81
CA PHE A 148 9.05 -10.54 4.35
C PHE A 148 9.53 -11.45 5.49
N GLY A 149 10.62 -11.12 6.17
CA GLY A 149 11.11 -11.89 7.31
C GLY A 149 10.10 -11.99 8.46
N LEU A 150 9.41 -10.88 8.78
CA LEU A 150 8.39 -10.82 9.82
C LEU A 150 7.14 -11.64 9.52
N ILE A 151 6.83 -11.90 8.25
CA ILE A 151 5.67 -12.69 7.84
C ILE A 151 6.09 -14.14 7.58
N PHE A 152 7.12 -14.34 6.77
CA PHE A 152 7.56 -15.65 6.30
C PHE A 152 8.07 -16.53 7.44
N VAL A 153 8.96 -16.01 8.30
CA VAL A 153 9.56 -16.83 9.38
C VAL A 153 8.50 -17.30 10.38
N PRO A 154 7.62 -16.44 10.92
CA PRO A 154 6.56 -16.91 11.81
C PRO A 154 5.57 -17.83 11.10
N THR A 155 5.19 -17.54 9.85
CA THR A 155 4.27 -18.41 9.09
C THR A 155 4.87 -19.80 8.89
N PHE A 156 6.15 -19.88 8.53
CA PHE A 156 6.86 -21.15 8.40
C PHE A 156 6.88 -21.93 9.72
N ILE A 157 7.18 -21.26 10.83
CA ILE A 157 7.15 -21.87 12.17
C ILE A 157 5.73 -22.32 12.53
N ILE A 158 4.71 -21.50 12.31
CA ILE A 158 3.31 -21.80 12.59
C ILE A 158 2.88 -23.03 11.81
N VAL A 159 3.15 -23.09 10.50
CA VAL A 159 2.78 -24.24 9.66
C VAL A 159 3.51 -25.49 10.13
N MET A 160 4.82 -25.43 10.42
CA MET A 160 5.58 -26.57 10.91
C MET A 160 5.04 -27.09 12.26
N VAL A 161 4.77 -26.19 13.21
CA VAL A 161 4.26 -26.57 14.54
C VAL A 161 2.82 -27.07 14.46
N ALA A 162 1.96 -26.40 13.69
CA ALA A 162 0.56 -26.79 13.54
C ALA A 162 0.43 -28.14 12.83
N THR A 163 1.23 -28.42 11.79
CA THR A 163 1.21 -29.72 11.10
C THR A 163 1.68 -30.85 12.01
N VAL A 164 2.78 -30.67 12.76
CA VAL A 164 3.22 -31.66 13.76
C VAL A 164 2.16 -31.88 14.85
N GLY A 165 1.57 -30.79 15.36
CA GLY A 165 0.50 -30.88 16.36
C GLY A 165 -0.72 -31.61 15.82
N PHE A 166 -1.11 -31.36 14.56
CA PHE A 166 -2.26 -31.99 13.91
C PHE A 166 -2.08 -33.51 13.72
N ILE A 167 -0.84 -33.97 13.50
CA ILE A 167 -0.52 -35.40 13.42
C ILE A 167 -0.76 -36.10 14.77
N ILE A 168 -0.51 -35.40 15.88
CA ILE A 168 -0.70 -35.94 17.24
C ILE A 168 -2.19 -35.88 17.63
N ASP A 169 -2.79 -34.69 17.53
CA ASP A 169 -4.19 -34.42 17.80
C ASP A 169 -4.66 -33.16 17.04
N PRO A 170 -5.73 -33.23 16.23
CA PRO A 170 -6.20 -32.09 15.46
C PRO A 170 -6.55 -30.84 16.28
N ILE A 171 -7.09 -31.01 17.50
CA ILE A 171 -7.47 -29.89 18.37
C ILE A 171 -6.20 -29.20 18.89
N ILE A 172 -5.18 -29.96 19.28
CA ILE A 172 -3.89 -29.41 19.72
C ILE A 172 -3.21 -28.65 18.58
N GLY A 173 -3.17 -29.21 17.37
CA GLY A 173 -2.59 -28.55 16.20
C GLY A 173 -3.25 -27.22 15.87
N ILE A 174 -4.59 -27.18 15.86
CA ILE A 174 -5.37 -25.95 15.64
C ILE A 174 -5.11 -24.93 16.75
N PHE A 175 -5.19 -25.36 18.02
CA PHE A 175 -4.98 -24.48 19.17
C PHE A 175 -3.59 -23.83 19.14
N MET A 176 -2.53 -24.62 18.95
CA MET A 176 -1.16 -24.12 18.84
C MET A 176 -0.98 -23.18 17.64
N GLY A 177 -1.55 -23.53 16.49
CA GLY A 177 -1.52 -22.68 15.30
C GLY A 177 -2.14 -21.31 15.54
N VAL A 178 -3.34 -21.27 16.15
CA VAL A 178 -4.03 -20.01 16.49
C VAL A 178 -3.25 -19.19 17.50
N VAL A 179 -2.72 -19.81 18.57
CA VAL A 179 -1.95 -19.10 19.60
C VAL A 179 -0.68 -18.48 19.00
N LEU A 180 0.07 -19.24 18.20
CA LEU A 180 1.27 -18.73 17.54
C LEU A 180 0.95 -17.66 16.50
N PHE A 181 -0.15 -17.81 15.75
CA PHE A 181 -0.62 -16.79 14.82
C PHE A 181 -0.93 -15.48 15.53
N LEU A 182 -1.68 -15.51 16.64
CA LEU A 182 -1.99 -14.30 17.42
C LEU A 182 -0.73 -13.64 17.98
N ALA A 183 0.20 -14.44 18.52
CA ALA A 183 1.48 -13.93 19.01
C ALA A 183 2.30 -13.26 17.90
N ALA A 184 2.43 -13.91 16.74
CA ALA A 184 3.12 -13.37 15.58
C ALA A 184 2.43 -12.11 15.03
N ALA A 185 1.10 -12.11 14.97
CA ALA A 185 0.31 -10.97 14.51
C ALA A 185 0.50 -9.75 15.41
N VAL A 186 0.53 -9.92 16.74
CA VAL A 186 0.79 -8.82 17.68
C VAL A 186 2.19 -8.24 17.50
N VAL A 187 3.21 -9.10 17.39
CA VAL A 187 4.60 -8.66 17.17
C VAL A 187 4.75 -7.98 15.81
N GLY A 188 4.17 -8.57 14.76
CA GLY A 188 4.18 -8.02 13.41
C GLY A 188 3.48 -6.66 13.33
N ALA A 189 2.26 -6.55 13.86
CA ALA A 189 1.51 -5.30 13.93
C ALA A 189 2.28 -4.22 14.69
N PHE A 190 2.93 -4.59 15.81
CA PHE A 190 3.76 -3.66 16.56
C PHE A 190 4.93 -3.14 15.72
N LEU A 191 5.75 -4.03 15.16
CA LEU A 191 6.95 -3.65 14.41
C LEU A 191 6.63 -2.93 13.10
N LEU A 192 5.65 -3.40 12.34
CA LEU A 192 5.21 -2.78 11.09
C LEU A 192 4.63 -1.39 11.32
N THR A 193 3.91 -1.15 12.41
CA THR A 193 3.45 0.22 12.73
C THR A 193 4.63 1.13 13.08
N ARG A 194 5.62 0.62 13.82
CA ARG A 194 6.77 1.40 14.25
C ARG A 194 7.66 1.84 13.10
N TRP A 195 7.84 0.96 12.13
CA TRP A 195 8.62 1.24 10.91
C TRP A 195 7.77 1.70 9.74
N GLY A 196 6.45 1.72 9.91
CA GLY A 196 5.51 1.90 8.81
C GLY A 196 5.59 3.25 8.15
N LEU A 197 6.10 4.30 8.80
CA LEU A 197 6.24 5.66 8.26
C LEU A 197 7.66 5.94 7.74
N TYR A 198 8.41 4.91 7.34
CA TYR A 198 9.75 5.08 6.80
C TYR A 198 9.75 5.90 5.49
N LEU A 199 8.77 5.67 4.61
CA LEU A 199 8.78 6.25 3.26
C LEU A 199 8.59 7.79 3.28
N PRO A 200 7.60 8.37 3.99
CA PRO A 200 7.45 9.81 4.10
C PRO A 200 8.66 10.46 4.79
N ALA A 201 9.29 9.77 5.76
CA ALA A 201 10.52 10.23 6.39
C ALA A 201 11.67 10.35 5.38
N VAL A 202 11.89 9.33 4.54
CA VAL A 202 12.94 9.34 3.50
C VAL A 202 12.67 10.37 2.42
N VAL A 203 11.40 10.56 2.06
CA VAL A 203 10.98 11.50 1.01
C VAL A 203 11.20 12.94 1.46
N LEU A 204 10.78 13.28 2.68
CA LEU A 204 10.74 14.66 3.15
C LEU A 204 11.98 15.08 3.93
N GLU A 205 12.72 14.14 4.50
CA GLU A 205 13.88 14.42 5.34
C GLU A 205 15.12 13.73 4.76
N PRO A 206 16.33 14.28 4.96
CA PRO A 206 17.57 13.67 4.49
C PRO A 206 17.97 12.47 5.39
N CYS A 207 17.08 11.48 5.50
CA CYS A 207 17.26 10.31 6.36
C CYS A 207 16.92 9.01 5.62
N ALA A 208 17.93 8.26 5.18
CA ALA A 208 17.78 6.90 4.68
C ALA A 208 18.39 5.92 5.71
N PRO A 209 17.70 4.85 6.13
CA PRO A 209 16.46 4.30 5.57
C PRO A 209 15.14 4.83 6.19
N GLY A 210 15.16 5.90 6.98
CA GLY A 210 13.96 6.49 7.61
C GLY A 210 13.34 5.68 8.76
N LEU A 211 13.73 4.41 8.97
CA LEU A 211 13.20 3.53 10.01
C LEU A 211 13.37 4.10 11.44
N GLY A 212 14.53 4.70 11.72
CA GLY A 212 14.80 5.33 13.02
C GLY A 212 13.88 6.53 13.28
N ARG A 213 13.64 7.34 12.25
CA ARG A 213 12.74 8.49 12.33
C ARG A 213 11.28 8.05 12.50
N SER A 214 10.84 7.06 11.72
CA SER A 214 9.52 6.43 11.90
C SER A 214 9.31 5.91 13.32
N TRP A 215 10.33 5.26 13.90
CA TRP A 215 10.26 4.75 15.27
C TRP A 215 10.09 5.85 16.31
N GLN A 216 10.81 6.97 16.14
CA GLN A 216 10.69 8.15 17.01
C GLN A 216 9.28 8.74 16.93
N LEU A 217 8.76 8.96 15.71
CA LEU A 217 7.45 9.57 15.47
C LEU A 217 6.29 8.72 16.04
N THR A 218 6.39 7.41 15.92
CA THR A 218 5.34 6.46 16.36
C THR A 218 5.39 6.15 17.86
N ARG A 219 6.45 6.53 18.58
CA ARG A 219 6.70 6.08 19.97
C ARG A 219 5.63 6.45 20.97
N LYS A 220 5.12 7.67 20.91
CA LYS A 220 4.12 8.21 21.84
C LYS A 220 2.68 8.04 21.34
N ASN A 221 2.50 7.76 20.05
CA ASN A 221 1.19 7.76 19.38
C ASN A 221 0.82 6.42 18.73
N PHE A 222 1.42 5.31 19.21
CA PHE A 222 1.30 3.98 18.59
C PHE A 222 -0.13 3.58 18.23
N TRP A 223 -1.06 3.58 19.20
CA TRP A 223 -2.44 3.10 18.98
C TRP A 223 -3.19 3.91 17.94
N ARG A 224 -2.95 5.22 17.91
CA ARG A 224 -3.55 6.12 16.93
C ARG A 224 -2.99 5.87 15.54
N THR A 225 -1.67 5.73 15.41
CA THR A 225 -1.01 5.43 14.13
C THR A 225 -1.43 4.06 13.61
N PHE A 226 -1.42 3.05 14.48
CA PHE A 226 -1.89 1.70 14.17
C PHE A 226 -3.34 1.73 13.68
N GLY A 227 -4.26 2.33 14.44
CA GLY A 227 -5.67 2.41 14.06
C GLY A 227 -5.89 3.14 12.73
N LEU A 228 -5.17 4.23 12.46
CA LEU A 228 -5.29 4.97 11.19
C LEU A 228 -4.78 4.14 10.01
N LEU A 229 -3.61 3.51 10.14
CA LEU A 229 -3.06 2.65 9.10
C LEU A 229 -3.97 1.44 8.85
N VAL A 230 -4.50 0.80 9.90
CA VAL A 230 -5.43 -0.32 9.80
C VAL A 230 -6.73 0.09 9.12
N VAL A 231 -7.33 1.23 9.50
CA VAL A 231 -8.58 1.67 8.87
C VAL A 231 -8.39 1.98 7.39
N ILE A 232 -7.32 2.68 7.01
CA ILE A 232 -7.03 2.97 5.61
C ILE A 232 -6.77 1.67 4.83
N ALA A 233 -6.00 0.74 5.42
CA ALA A 233 -5.72 -0.57 4.81
C ALA A 233 -6.99 -1.41 4.68
N LEU A 234 -7.90 -1.40 5.65
CA LEU A 234 -9.18 -2.11 5.59
C LEU A 234 -10.11 -1.52 4.53
N ILE A 235 -10.19 -0.20 4.42
CA ILE A 235 -10.97 0.45 3.36
C ILE A 235 -10.42 0.03 1.99
N ALA A 236 -9.09 0.07 1.82
CA ALA A 236 -8.43 -0.36 0.60
C ALA A 236 -8.73 -1.84 0.27
N MET A 237 -8.55 -2.72 1.25
CA MET A 237 -8.82 -4.15 1.12
C MET A 237 -10.27 -4.42 0.71
N ILE A 238 -11.25 -3.80 1.38
CA ILE A 238 -12.67 -4.01 1.06
C ILE A 238 -12.99 -3.56 -0.35
N ILE A 239 -12.48 -2.39 -0.78
CA ILE A 239 -12.68 -1.89 -2.15
C ILE A 239 -12.10 -2.88 -3.16
N SER A 240 -10.83 -3.26 -2.98
CA SER A 240 -10.15 -4.20 -3.88
C SER A 240 -10.86 -5.54 -3.96
N SER A 241 -11.24 -6.15 -2.83
CA SER A 241 -11.91 -7.46 -2.80
C SER A 241 -13.30 -7.43 -3.42
N VAL A 242 -14.08 -6.35 -3.25
CA VAL A 242 -15.40 -6.21 -3.89
C VAL A 242 -15.24 -6.23 -5.41
N PHE A 243 -14.30 -5.45 -5.93
CA PHE A 243 -14.06 -5.41 -7.36
C PHE A 243 -13.43 -6.69 -7.89
N GLU A 244 -12.54 -7.33 -7.14
CA GLU A 244 -11.98 -8.64 -7.48
C GLU A 244 -13.09 -9.65 -7.69
N VAL A 245 -13.98 -9.83 -6.72
CA VAL A 245 -15.12 -10.76 -6.83
C VAL A 245 -15.99 -10.41 -8.05
N ILE A 246 -16.37 -9.14 -8.22
CA ILE A 246 -17.23 -8.73 -9.34
C ILE A 246 -16.53 -9.00 -10.69
N LEU A 247 -15.26 -8.64 -10.83
CA LEU A 247 -14.54 -8.78 -12.08
C LEU A 247 -14.22 -10.24 -12.38
N THR A 248 -13.87 -11.07 -11.39
CA THR A 248 -13.69 -12.51 -11.59
C THR A 248 -15.00 -13.16 -12.06
N LEU A 249 -16.15 -12.77 -11.49
CA LEU A 249 -17.46 -13.28 -11.90
C LEU A 249 -17.83 -12.90 -13.34
N LEU A 250 -17.47 -11.69 -13.78
CA LEU A 250 -17.83 -11.18 -15.11
C LEU A 250 -16.82 -11.61 -16.19
N LEU A 251 -15.53 -11.59 -15.87
CA LEU A 251 -14.43 -11.65 -16.83
C LEU A 251 -13.51 -12.86 -16.65
N GLY A 252 -13.68 -13.65 -15.58
CA GLY A 252 -12.71 -14.69 -15.21
C GLY A 252 -11.30 -14.11 -15.00
N TYR A 253 -10.27 -14.96 -14.96
CA TYR A 253 -8.87 -14.53 -14.93
C TYR A 253 -8.34 -14.14 -16.32
N SER A 254 -9.08 -13.31 -17.04
CA SER A 254 -8.68 -12.80 -18.37
C SER A 254 -7.70 -11.62 -18.26
N VAL A 255 -7.07 -11.24 -19.37
CA VAL A 255 -6.15 -10.09 -19.40
C VAL A 255 -6.88 -8.79 -19.05
N LEU A 256 -8.13 -8.62 -19.52
CA LEU A 256 -8.94 -7.46 -19.18
C LEU A 256 -9.27 -7.39 -17.69
N TYR A 257 -9.48 -8.55 -17.04
CA TYR A 257 -9.66 -8.62 -15.59
C TYR A 257 -8.45 -8.03 -14.85
N SER A 258 -7.23 -8.48 -15.19
CA SER A 258 -6.00 -7.99 -14.55
C SER A 258 -5.82 -6.49 -14.74
N ILE A 259 -6.00 -5.99 -15.97
CA ILE A 259 -5.91 -4.55 -16.26
C ILE A 259 -6.90 -3.76 -15.40
N LEU A 260 -8.16 -4.17 -15.33
CA LEU A 260 -9.17 -3.44 -14.57
C LEU A 260 -8.88 -3.47 -13.07
N LEU A 261 -8.41 -4.61 -12.54
CA LEU A 261 -7.98 -4.70 -11.16
C LEU A 261 -6.78 -3.81 -10.85
N ASP A 262 -5.81 -3.72 -11.75
CA ASP A 262 -4.67 -2.82 -11.56
C ASP A 262 -5.07 -1.34 -11.58
N ILE A 263 -6.03 -0.96 -12.42
CA ILE A 263 -6.60 0.41 -12.38
C ILE A 263 -7.29 0.68 -11.05
N ILE A 264 -8.01 -0.29 -10.50
CA ILE A 264 -8.68 -0.16 -9.19
C ILE A 264 -7.65 -0.13 -8.05
N SER A 265 -6.57 -0.89 -8.18
CA SER A 265 -5.42 -0.85 -7.27
C SER A 265 -4.75 0.54 -7.28
N ILE A 266 -4.55 1.16 -8.44
CA ILE A 266 -4.08 2.54 -8.56
C ILE A 266 -5.00 3.49 -7.79
N ILE A 267 -6.31 3.43 -8.03
CA ILE A 267 -7.28 4.31 -7.36
C ILE A 267 -7.17 4.15 -5.85
N THR A 268 -7.12 2.91 -5.37
CA THR A 268 -7.01 2.58 -3.95
C THR A 268 -5.70 3.08 -3.35
N MET A 269 -4.59 2.93 -4.08
CA MET A 269 -3.28 3.42 -3.66
C MET A 269 -3.18 4.94 -3.58
N ILE A 270 -3.96 5.69 -4.36
CA ILE A 270 -4.06 7.15 -4.21
C ILE A 270 -4.60 7.50 -2.82
N PHE A 271 -5.71 6.87 -2.40
CA PHE A 271 -6.27 7.12 -1.07
C PHE A 271 -5.31 6.69 0.05
N PHE A 272 -4.67 5.52 -0.10
CA PHE A 272 -3.66 5.06 0.83
C PHE A 272 -2.51 6.06 0.95
N SER A 273 -1.91 6.47 -0.17
CA SER A 273 -0.76 7.38 -0.22
C SER A 273 -1.06 8.74 0.40
N VAL A 274 -2.27 9.27 0.17
CA VAL A 274 -2.69 10.54 0.76
C VAL A 274 -2.86 10.43 2.27
N GLY A 275 -3.58 9.41 2.75
CA GLY A 275 -3.75 9.18 4.18
C GLY A 275 -2.42 8.91 4.88
N TYR A 276 -1.54 8.17 4.23
CA TYR A 276 -0.20 7.87 4.70
C TYR A 276 0.66 9.13 4.88
N GLY A 277 0.66 10.04 3.89
CA GLY A 277 1.32 11.34 4.02
C GLY A 277 0.71 12.23 5.11
N LEU A 278 -0.61 12.27 5.24
CA LEU A 278 -1.28 13.05 6.29
C LEU A 278 -0.99 12.54 7.70
N ILE A 279 -0.93 11.22 7.90
CA ILE A 279 -0.52 10.61 9.17
C ILE A 279 0.90 11.06 9.53
N TYR A 280 1.81 11.04 8.56
CA TYR A 280 3.18 11.50 8.77
C TYR A 280 3.23 12.96 9.24
N PHE A 281 2.56 13.86 8.53
CA PHE A 281 2.54 15.28 8.91
C PHE A 281 1.86 15.52 10.26
N ASP A 282 0.77 14.82 10.60
CA ASP A 282 0.14 14.91 11.94
C ASP A 282 1.11 14.47 13.05
N LEU A 283 1.88 13.39 12.83
CA LEU A 283 2.86 12.93 13.81
C LEU A 283 4.10 13.83 13.88
N LYS A 284 4.54 14.37 12.74
CA LYS A 284 5.66 15.31 12.69
C LYS A 284 5.34 16.57 13.49
N LEU A 285 4.18 17.18 13.23
CA LEU A 285 3.67 18.34 13.98
C LEU A 285 3.65 18.09 15.50
N ARG A 286 3.19 16.90 15.93
CA ARG A 286 3.10 16.52 17.36
C ARG A 286 4.43 16.26 18.04
N ASN A 287 5.44 15.78 17.31
CA ASN A 287 6.73 15.40 17.89
C ASN A 287 7.75 16.53 17.83
N ASP A 288 7.78 17.26 16.72
CA ASP A 288 8.77 18.31 16.48
C ASP A 288 8.31 19.67 17.03
N GLY A 289 7.02 19.83 17.33
CA GLY A 289 6.48 21.07 17.88
C GLY A 289 6.41 22.21 16.87
N ASP A 290 6.40 21.91 15.56
CA ASP A 290 6.25 22.89 14.47
C ASP A 290 5.08 23.87 14.72
N ASP A 291 3.99 23.41 15.37
CA ASP A 291 2.85 24.26 15.77
C ASP A 291 3.25 25.39 16.75
N LEU A 292 4.18 25.13 17.66
CA LEU A 292 4.70 26.15 18.58
C LEU A 292 5.57 27.17 17.86
N MET A 293 6.35 26.76 16.86
CA MET A 293 7.16 27.67 16.05
C MET A 293 6.27 28.54 15.15
N ASP A 294 5.28 27.94 14.47
CA ASP A 294 4.28 28.67 13.68
C ASP A 294 3.49 29.67 14.55
N MET A 295 3.19 29.33 15.82
CA MET A 295 2.56 30.25 16.77
C MET A 295 3.48 31.40 17.20
N ILE A 296 4.80 31.15 17.34
CA ILE A 296 5.78 32.18 17.69
C ILE A 296 5.98 33.13 16.51
N ASP A 297 6.15 32.64 15.29
CA ASP A 297 6.35 33.45 14.08
C ASP A 297 5.13 34.35 13.78
N ASN A 298 3.91 33.82 13.98
CA ASN A 298 2.68 34.60 13.85
C ASN A 298 2.54 35.66 14.96
N TYR A 299 3.06 35.38 16.16
CA TYR A 299 3.06 36.35 17.26
C TYR A 299 4.06 37.49 17.00
N GLU A 300 5.24 37.19 16.48
CA GLU A 300 6.26 38.19 16.12
C GLU A 300 5.82 39.09 14.96
N THR A 301 5.12 38.55 13.96
CA THR A 301 4.55 39.34 12.85
C THR A 301 3.35 40.20 13.25
N THR A 302 2.66 39.90 14.36
CA THR A 302 1.55 40.72 14.88
C THR A 302 2.04 41.93 15.70
N ILE A 303 3.30 41.93 16.13
CA ILE A 303 3.91 43.00 16.95
C ILE A 303 4.65 44.04 16.10
N GLN A 304 4.89 43.77 14.81
CA GLN A 304 5.44 44.72 13.84
C GLN A 304 4.34 45.48 13.09
#